data_AF-A0A258RJI4-F1
#
_entry.id   AF-A0A258RJI4-F1
#
_cell.length_a   1.000
_cell.length_b   1.000
_cell.length_c   1.000
_cell.angle_alpha   90.00
_cell.angle_beta   90.00
_cell.angle_gamma   90.00
#
_symmetry.space_group_name_H-M   'P 1'
#
loop_
_entity.id
_entity.type
_entity.pdbx_description
1 polymer ?
#
loop_
_entity_poly.entity_id
_entity_poly.type
_entity_poly.pdbx_seq_one_letter_code
_entity_poly.pdbx_strand_id
1 'polypeptide(L)'
;MRRRIILALLSLSCGNAALAQDAPITSAPPAKIRSITLTPGATCPESTNGEIVVCQTIDEPYRIPKELRTLAPSASNRAWASRVAGLDDASRDASGLPDSCSTTGTGGQTGCTQQLIQRWSAERREAQQDRREPR
;
A
#
# COMPACT_ATOMS: atom_id res chain seq x y z
N MET A 1 47.74 32.99 -6.08
CA MET A 1 47.02 34.06 -5.35
C MET A 1 45.88 34.59 -6.22
N ARG A 2 44.67 34.62 -5.66
CA ARG A 2 43.47 35.42 -6.01
C ARG A 2 42.85 35.28 -7.42
N ARG A 3 41.81 34.44 -7.53
CA ARG A 3 40.68 34.71 -8.45
C ARG A 3 39.44 35.04 -7.62
N ARG A 4 38.88 36.22 -7.88
CA ARG A 4 37.80 36.86 -7.13
C ARG A 4 36.46 36.21 -7.47
N ILE A 5 35.72 35.88 -6.42
CA ILE A 5 34.33 35.42 -6.42
C ILE A 5 33.45 36.56 -6.97
N ILE A 6 32.64 36.27 -7.99
CA ILE A 6 31.53 37.14 -8.40
C ILE A 6 30.24 36.44 -7.98
N LEU A 7 29.61 37.03 -6.98
CA LEU A 7 28.31 36.69 -6.44
C LEU A 7 27.25 37.21 -7.43
N ALA A 8 26.48 36.31 -8.06
CA ALA A 8 25.32 36.69 -8.86
C ALA A 8 24.05 36.26 -8.13
N LEU A 9 23.45 37.22 -7.41
CA LEU A 9 22.05 37.13 -6.97
C LEU A 9 21.16 37.22 -8.22
N LEU A 10 20.37 36.17 -8.48
CA LEU A 10 19.26 36.23 -9.43
C LEU A 10 17.97 35.73 -8.77
N SER A 11 17.17 36.71 -8.38
CA SER A 11 15.72 36.81 -8.66
C SER A 11 14.81 35.61 -8.37
N LEU A 12 14.25 35.66 -7.15
CA LEU A 12 12.83 35.52 -6.83
C LEU A 12 11.90 35.23 -8.03
N SER A 13 11.60 33.95 -8.24
CA SER A 13 10.51 33.51 -9.11
C SER A 13 9.28 33.25 -8.24
N CYS A 14 8.21 34.01 -8.45
CA CYS A 14 6.91 33.79 -7.83
C CYS A 14 6.44 32.36 -8.11
N GLY A 15 6.27 31.57 -7.06
CA GLY A 15 5.49 30.35 -7.13
C GLY A 15 4.04 30.73 -7.41
N ASN A 16 3.51 30.30 -8.56
CA ASN A 16 2.07 30.27 -8.79
C ASN A 16 1.46 29.31 -7.76
N ALA A 17 0.89 29.84 -6.68
CA ALA A 17 -0.04 29.09 -5.86
C ALA A 17 -1.26 28.75 -6.73
N ALA A 18 -1.32 27.49 -7.18
CA ALA A 18 -2.55 26.91 -7.70
C ALA A 18 -3.54 26.87 -6.53
N LEU A 19 -4.42 27.86 -6.46
CA LEU A 19 -5.58 27.82 -5.58
C LEU A 19 -6.51 26.73 -6.12
N ALA A 20 -6.49 25.56 -5.47
CA ALA A 20 -7.59 24.63 -5.53
C ALA A 20 -8.84 25.39 -5.05
N GLN A 21 -9.74 25.70 -5.99
CA GLN A 21 -11.06 26.22 -5.65
C GLN A 21 -11.90 25.04 -5.13
N ASP A 22 -11.68 24.69 -3.86
CA ASP A 22 -12.75 24.06 -3.08
C ASP A 22 -13.85 25.11 -2.97
N ALA A 23 -14.85 25.01 -3.86
CA ALA A 23 -16.05 25.80 -3.75
C ALA A 23 -16.65 25.52 -2.36
N PRO A 24 -16.80 26.52 -1.48
CA PRO A 24 -17.42 26.31 -0.20
C PRO A 24 -18.87 25.88 -0.45
N ILE A 25 -19.22 24.70 0.06
CA ILE A 25 -20.60 24.21 0.08
C ILE A 25 -21.40 25.21 0.93
N THR A 26 -22.14 26.11 0.28
CA THR A 26 -22.89 27.22 0.90
C THR A 26 -24.25 26.81 1.45
N SER A 27 -24.41 25.55 1.87
CA SER A 27 -25.51 25.14 2.73
C SER A 27 -24.99 25.04 4.17
N ALA A 28 -25.63 25.74 5.10
CA ALA A 28 -25.40 25.54 6.53
C ALA A 28 -25.36 24.03 6.83
N PRO A 29 -24.39 23.53 7.64
CA PRO A 29 -24.31 22.11 7.95
C PRO A 29 -25.66 21.62 8.48
N PRO A 30 -26.18 20.48 8.00
CA PRO A 30 -27.44 19.95 8.47
C PRO A 30 -27.40 19.79 9.99
N ALA A 31 -28.48 20.17 10.66
CA ALA A 31 -28.54 20.18 12.12
C ALA A 31 -28.39 18.77 12.71
N LYS A 32 -28.69 17.72 11.93
CA LYS A 32 -28.56 16.31 12.34
C LYS A 32 -28.42 15.38 11.13
N ILE A 33 -27.56 14.36 11.24
CA ILE A 33 -27.43 13.28 10.26
C ILE A 33 -27.80 11.97 10.94
N ARG A 34 -28.73 11.20 10.36
CA ARG A 34 -29.10 9.86 10.80
C ARG A 34 -28.71 8.83 9.74
N SER A 35 -27.73 7.99 10.06
CA SER A 35 -27.40 6.82 9.24
C SER A 35 -28.19 5.60 9.70
N ILE A 36 -28.89 4.94 8.78
CA ILE A 36 -29.74 3.79 9.07
C ILE A 36 -29.33 2.64 8.15
N THR A 37 -28.99 1.50 8.76
CA THR A 37 -28.84 0.24 8.04
C THR A 37 -30.20 -0.44 7.97
N LEU A 38 -30.71 -0.60 6.75
CA LEU A 38 -32.01 -1.21 6.48
C LEU A 38 -31.90 -2.73 6.35
N THR A 39 -32.89 -3.43 6.90
CA THR A 39 -33.15 -4.84 6.61
C THR A 39 -33.62 -4.99 5.15
N PRO A 40 -33.31 -6.10 4.45
CA PRO A 40 -33.80 -6.33 3.09
C PRO A 40 -35.31 -6.15 2.98
N GLY A 41 -35.75 -5.27 2.08
CA GLY A 41 -37.17 -4.96 1.83
C GLY A 41 -37.79 -3.86 2.70
N ALA A 42 -37.06 -3.28 3.65
CA ALA A 42 -37.54 -2.14 4.43
C ALA A 42 -37.44 -0.81 3.65
N THR A 43 -38.44 0.05 3.80
CA THR A 43 -38.44 1.40 3.19
C THR A 43 -37.67 2.39 4.08
N CYS A 44 -36.89 3.29 3.47
CA CYS A 44 -36.18 4.34 4.19
C CYS A 44 -37.19 5.35 4.77
N PRO A 45 -37.11 5.71 6.06
CA PRO A 45 -38.00 6.71 6.65
C PRO A 45 -37.71 8.11 6.10
N GLU A 46 -38.76 8.90 5.91
CA GLU A 46 -38.67 10.28 5.44
C GLU A 46 -37.90 11.17 6.41
N SER A 47 -37.17 12.15 5.88
CA SER A 47 -36.44 13.14 6.67
C SER A 47 -37.41 14.16 7.27
N THR A 48 -37.31 14.40 8.58
CA THR A 48 -38.03 15.49 9.27
C THR A 48 -37.17 16.75 9.33
N ASN A 49 -37.82 17.93 9.31
CA ASN A 49 -37.24 19.28 9.31
C ASN A 49 -35.79 19.39 9.87
N GLY A 50 -34.83 19.54 8.95
CA GLY A 50 -33.42 19.82 9.26
C GLY A 50 -32.51 18.61 9.48
N GLU A 51 -33.02 17.38 9.34
CA GLU A 51 -32.24 16.13 9.41
C GLU A 51 -31.98 15.54 8.02
N ILE A 52 -30.77 15.04 7.76
CA ILE A 52 -30.48 14.20 6.59
C ILE A 52 -30.50 12.74 7.02
N VAL A 53 -31.34 11.94 6.37
CA VAL A 53 -31.41 10.49 6.59
C VAL A 53 -30.65 9.78 5.48
N VAL A 54 -29.59 9.05 5.84
CA VAL A 54 -28.78 8.26 4.91
C VAL A 54 -29.07 6.78 5.15
N CYS A 55 -29.76 6.16 4.20
CA CYS A 55 -30.10 4.74 4.27
C CYS A 55 -29.13 3.91 3.44
N GLN A 56 -28.68 2.78 4.01
CA GLN A 56 -27.90 1.77 3.31
C GLN A 56 -28.48 0.38 3.55
N THR A 57 -28.44 -0.48 2.53
CA THR A 57 -28.84 -1.88 2.64
C THR A 57 -27.60 -2.77 2.67
N ILE A 58 -27.56 -3.75 3.56
CA ILE A 58 -26.49 -4.76 3.59
C ILE A 58 -27.09 -6.12 3.24
N ASP A 59 -26.70 -6.64 2.07
CA ASP A 59 -27.15 -7.94 1.55
C ASP A 59 -26.58 -9.10 2.37
N GLU A 60 -25.31 -8.99 2.77
CA GLU A 60 -24.59 -10.00 3.56
C GLU A 60 -24.08 -9.39 4.89
N PRO A 61 -24.93 -9.25 5.93
CA PRO A 61 -24.59 -8.50 7.16
C PRO A 61 -23.41 -9.09 7.94
N TYR A 62 -23.15 -10.39 7.78
CA TYR A 62 -22.06 -11.09 8.46
C TYR A 62 -20.82 -11.28 7.58
N ARG A 63 -20.80 -10.75 6.35
CA ARG A 63 -19.67 -10.88 5.43
C ARG A 63 -19.04 -9.51 5.13
N ILE A 64 -17.73 -9.51 4.87
CA ILE A 64 -17.01 -8.34 4.35
C ILE A 64 -17.73 -7.82 3.08
N PRO A 65 -18.04 -6.52 2.96
CA PRO A 65 -18.65 -5.94 1.74
C PRO A 65 -17.89 -6.30 0.47
N LYS A 66 -18.59 -6.51 -0.65
CA LYS A 66 -17.99 -6.92 -1.94
C LYS A 66 -16.84 -5.99 -2.37
N GLU A 67 -17.03 -4.69 -2.22
CA GLU A 67 -16.04 -3.64 -2.48
C GLU A 67 -14.73 -3.83 -1.69
N LEU A 68 -14.82 -4.38 -0.47
CA LEU A 68 -13.69 -4.59 0.43
C LEU A 68 -13.07 -5.98 0.33
N ARG A 69 -13.62 -6.87 -0.50
CA ARG A 69 -13.05 -8.22 -0.73
C ARG A 69 -11.84 -8.16 -1.63
N THR A 70 -11.84 -7.23 -2.58
CA THR A 70 -10.76 -7.06 -3.55
C THR A 70 -9.70 -6.16 -2.95
N LEU A 71 -8.80 -6.75 -2.17
CA LEU A 71 -7.59 -6.05 -1.73
C LEU A 71 -6.64 -5.97 -2.92
N ALA A 72 -6.32 -4.76 -3.37
CA ALA A 72 -5.25 -4.58 -4.34
C ALA A 72 -3.96 -5.25 -3.80
N PRO A 73 -3.22 -5.99 -4.63
CA PRO A 73 -1.95 -6.57 -4.22
C PRO A 73 -1.00 -5.45 -3.82
N SER A 74 -0.79 -5.29 -2.52
CA SER A 74 0.13 -4.31 -1.95
C SER A 74 1.11 -5.01 -1.03
N ALA A 75 2.29 -4.41 -0.85
CA ALA A 75 3.31 -4.96 0.06
C ALA A 75 2.78 -5.12 1.51
N SER A 76 1.80 -4.30 1.92
CA SER A 76 1.15 -4.39 3.24
C SER A 76 0.23 -5.60 3.39
N ASN A 77 -0.30 -6.12 2.29
CA ASN A 77 -1.31 -7.18 2.28
C ASN A 77 -0.72 -8.59 2.06
N ARG A 78 0.62 -8.73 2.10
CA ARG A 78 1.25 -10.06 1.97
C ARG A 78 1.03 -10.91 3.21
N ALA A 79 0.68 -12.18 3.00
CA ALA A 79 0.56 -13.18 4.05
C ALA A 79 1.86 -13.25 4.89
N TRP A 80 1.72 -13.47 6.21
CA TRP A 80 2.87 -13.58 7.12
C TRP A 80 3.88 -14.64 6.65
N ALA A 81 3.39 -15.78 6.15
CA ALA A 81 4.21 -16.85 5.60
C ALA A 81 5.16 -16.37 4.48
N SER A 82 4.69 -15.49 3.58
CA SER A 82 5.53 -14.90 2.53
C SER A 82 6.58 -13.93 3.11
N ARG A 83 6.22 -13.19 4.18
CA ARG A 83 7.16 -12.26 4.84
C ARG A 83 8.30 -12.98 5.56
N VAL A 84 8.03 -14.13 6.16
CA VAL A 84 9.04 -14.89 6.92
C VAL A 84 9.84 -15.88 6.08
N ALA A 85 9.47 -16.12 4.82
CA ALA A 85 10.09 -17.13 3.97
C ALA A 85 11.61 -16.98 3.82
N GLY A 86 12.15 -15.75 3.88
CA GLY A 86 13.59 -15.49 3.77
C GLY A 86 14.33 -15.29 5.10
N LEU A 87 13.66 -15.41 6.25
CA LEU A 87 14.31 -15.19 7.55
C LEU A 87 15.35 -16.26 7.87
N ASP A 88 15.07 -17.52 7.56
CA ASP A 88 16.02 -18.63 7.78
C ASP A 88 17.28 -18.46 6.93
N ASP A 89 17.12 -18.12 5.65
CA ASP A 89 18.24 -17.86 4.74
C ASP A 89 19.12 -16.71 5.25
N ALA A 90 18.52 -15.62 5.73
CA ALA A 90 19.26 -14.50 6.31
C ALA A 90 20.03 -14.91 7.58
N SER A 91 19.45 -15.76 8.43
CA SER A 91 20.12 -16.30 9.62
C SER A 91 21.27 -17.24 9.27
N ARG A 92 21.12 -18.08 8.23
CA ARG A 92 22.18 -18.97 7.74
C ARG A 92 23.35 -18.20 7.14
N ASP A 93 23.06 -17.16 6.35
CA ASP A 93 24.06 -16.25 5.79
C ASP A 93 24.83 -15.51 6.91
N ALA A 94 24.13 -15.01 7.93
CA ALA A 94 24.77 -14.32 9.06
C ALA A 94 25.64 -15.24 9.94
N SER A 95 25.31 -16.53 9.99
CA SER A 95 26.01 -17.53 10.81
C SER A 95 27.25 -18.14 10.12
N GLY A 96 27.49 -17.82 8.84
CA GLY A 96 28.62 -18.37 8.09
C GLY A 96 28.54 -19.89 7.88
N LEU A 97 27.31 -20.44 7.83
CA LEU A 97 27.11 -21.88 7.63
C LEU A 97 27.60 -22.34 6.25
N PRO A 98 27.90 -23.64 6.06
CA PRO A 98 28.11 -24.21 4.74
C PRO A 98 26.96 -23.90 3.77
N ASP A 99 27.29 -23.70 2.49
CA ASP A 99 26.34 -23.33 1.42
C ASP A 99 25.61 -22.00 1.63
N SER A 100 26.19 -21.09 2.40
CA SER A 100 25.75 -19.69 2.52
C SER A 100 26.67 -18.77 1.71
N CYS A 101 26.18 -17.63 1.22
CA CYS A 101 27.03 -16.66 0.51
C CYS A 101 27.79 -15.77 1.49
N SER A 102 28.46 -16.39 2.47
CA SER A 102 29.29 -15.72 3.46
C SER A 102 30.72 -15.51 2.96
N THR A 103 31.31 -14.35 3.29
CA THR A 103 32.73 -14.05 3.05
C THR A 103 33.67 -14.69 4.08
N THR A 104 33.12 -15.27 5.14
CA THR A 104 33.85 -15.89 6.25
C THR A 104 33.44 -17.36 6.41
N GLY A 105 34.43 -18.25 6.56
CA GLY A 105 34.24 -19.69 6.75
C GLY A 105 34.41 -20.54 5.49
N THR A 106 34.32 -21.87 5.63
CA THR A 106 34.51 -22.83 4.53
C THR A 106 33.29 -22.93 3.58
N GLY A 107 32.17 -22.30 3.92
CA GLY A 107 30.90 -22.35 3.19
C GLY A 107 30.76 -21.42 1.99
N GLY A 108 31.60 -20.39 1.87
CA GLY A 108 31.45 -19.34 0.84
C GLY A 108 31.84 -19.75 -0.58
N GLN A 109 32.59 -20.85 -0.75
CA GLN A 109 33.18 -21.24 -2.03
C GLN A 109 32.13 -21.62 -3.09
N THR A 110 31.01 -22.23 -2.67
CA THR A 110 29.91 -22.68 -3.53
C THR A 110 28.57 -22.02 -3.20
N GLY A 111 28.42 -21.42 -2.01
CA GLY A 111 27.17 -20.85 -1.52
C GLY A 111 26.63 -19.68 -2.37
N CYS A 112 27.50 -18.83 -2.91
CA CYS A 112 27.05 -17.69 -3.74
C CYS A 112 26.44 -18.11 -5.09
N THR A 113 26.97 -19.16 -5.73
CA THR A 113 26.40 -19.70 -6.97
C THR A 113 25.01 -20.31 -6.70
N GLN A 114 24.85 -21.04 -5.60
CA GLN A 114 23.56 -21.62 -5.21
C GLN A 114 22.54 -20.52 -4.90
N GLN A 115 22.94 -19.45 -4.20
CA GLN A 115 22.08 -18.31 -3.92
C GLN A 115 21.60 -17.62 -5.21
N LEU A 116 22.48 -17.45 -6.21
CA LEU A 116 22.10 -16.88 -7.51
C LEU A 116 21.05 -17.74 -8.23
N ILE A 117 21.21 -19.06 -8.23
CA ILE A 117 20.24 -20.00 -8.82
C ILE A 117 18.89 -19.90 -8.12
N GLN A 118 18.89 -19.85 -6.78
CA GLN A 118 17.67 -19.73 -5.99
C GLN A 118 16.95 -18.41 -6.27
N ARG A 119 17.68 -17.27 -6.31
CA ARG A 119 17.13 -15.96 -6.65
C ARG A 119 16.50 -15.95 -8.05
N TRP A 120 17.21 -16.46 -9.06
CA TRP A 120 16.67 -16.60 -10.41
C TRP A 120 15.38 -17.45 -10.44
N SER A 121 15.33 -18.54 -9.68
CA SER A 121 14.13 -19.37 -9.57
C SER A 121 12.97 -18.66 -8.86
N ALA A 122 13.26 -17.81 -7.88
CA ALA A 122 12.26 -17.03 -7.15
C ALA A 122 11.67 -15.94 -8.05
N GLU A 123 12.52 -15.15 -8.71
CA GLU A 123 12.10 -14.12 -9.67
C GLU A 123 11.21 -14.70 -10.79
N ARG A 124 11.53 -15.90 -11.28
CA ARG A 124 10.70 -16.60 -12.27
C ARG A 124 9.34 -17.02 -11.73
N ARG A 125 9.25 -17.41 -10.46
CA ARG A 125 7.98 -17.76 -9.81
C ARG A 125 7.13 -16.52 -9.59
N GLU A 126 7.72 -15.43 -9.11
CA GLU A 126 7.06 -14.13 -8.94
C GLU A 126 6.53 -13.61 -10.28
N ALA A 127 7.36 -13.60 -11.33
CA ALA A 127 6.94 -13.18 -12.67
C ALA A 127 5.83 -14.07 -13.28
N GLN A 128 5.69 -15.33 -12.84
CA GLN A 128 4.56 -16.19 -13.23
C GLN A 128 3.31 -15.88 -12.42
N GLN A 129 3.45 -15.56 -11.14
CA GLN A 129 2.33 -15.14 -10.28
C GLN A 129 1.75 -13.81 -10.76
N ASP A 130 2.59 -12.82 -11.04
CA ASP A 130 2.19 -11.52 -11.60
C ASP A 130 1.45 -11.65 -12.94
N ARG A 131 1.79 -12.65 -13.76
CA ARG A 131 1.07 -12.93 -15.02
C ARG A 131 -0.28 -13.63 -14.82
N ARG A 132 -0.48 -14.31 -13.70
CA ARG A 132 -1.72 -15.05 -13.39
C ARG A 132 -2.75 -14.18 -12.68
N GLU A 133 -2.32 -13.13 -12.00
CA GLU A 133 -3.21 -12.19 -11.31
C GLU A 133 -3.73 -11.16 -12.33
N PRO A 134 -5.05 -11.11 -12.62
CA PRO A 134 -5.61 -10.07 -13.46
C PRO A 134 -5.47 -8.73 -12.74
N ARG A 135 -4.77 -7.78 -13.37
CA ARG A 135 -4.60 -6.42 -12.87
C ARG A 135 -5.93 -5.68 -12.77
#